data_AF-A0A915MJA4-F1
#
_entry.id   AF-A0A915MJA4-F1
#
_cell.length_a   1.000
_cell.length_b   1.000
_cell.length_c   1.000
_cell.angle_alpha   90.00
_cell.angle_beta   90.00
_cell.angle_gamma   90.00
#
_symmetry.space_group_name_H-M   'P 1'
#
loop_
_entity.id
_entity.type
_entity.pdbx_description
1 polymer ?
#
loop_
_entity_poly.entity_id
_entity_poly.type
_entity_poly.pdbx_seq_one_letter_code
_entity_poly.pdbx_strand_id
1 'polypeptide(L)'
;MENSEETTSREIKKSSEIEEGPGIQYDIYLQNELVTERLKLLNYEIEFTELGDSLKTIPRHYFVRSTNVGEQFHLFTSLCTWLIRKSGIVVDMEMPHEFEDPNGTIARILNSIKEEKEFENLNIPPNKLKSGAGKQCVLLLFHLTAIALEKSGFQYGVMQQVEDTEENIQDEENQVDQAELTSDQFDDDVELAEDEDNPLMEEFD
;
A
#
# COMPACT_ATOMS: atom_id res chain seq x y z
N MET A 1 37.92 18.03 -44.08
CA MET A 1 37.13 16.89 -43.57
C MET A 1 36.96 17.12 -42.09
N GLU A 2 36.09 18.05 -41.71
CA GLU A 2 35.94 18.49 -40.32
C GLU A 2 34.56 19.16 -40.24
N ASN A 3 33.50 18.35 -40.37
CA ASN A 3 32.11 18.81 -40.21
C ASN A 3 31.09 17.66 -40.07
N SER A 4 31.53 16.40 -39.91
CA SER A 4 30.63 15.24 -39.75
C SER A 4 30.48 14.76 -38.29
N GLU A 5 31.36 15.19 -37.38
CA GLU A 5 31.34 14.74 -35.97
C GLU A 5 30.50 15.66 -35.07
N GLU A 6 30.32 16.93 -35.45
CA GLU A 6 29.55 17.90 -34.64
C GLU A 6 28.03 17.77 -34.87
N THR A 7 27.60 17.30 -36.04
CA THR A 7 26.20 17.01 -36.36
C THR A 7 25.70 15.74 -35.68
N THR A 8 26.52 14.68 -35.67
CA THR A 8 26.21 13.43 -34.97
C THR A 8 26.12 13.64 -33.45
N SER A 9 26.95 14.51 -32.89
CA SER A 9 26.95 14.83 -31.45
C SER A 9 25.76 15.70 -31.00
N ARG A 10 25.14 16.47 -31.91
CA ARG A 10 23.90 17.21 -31.64
C ARG A 10 22.65 16.34 -31.77
N GLU A 11 22.67 15.33 -32.63
CA GLU A 11 21.54 14.40 -32.79
C GLU A 11 21.45 13.38 -31.64
N ILE A 12 22.58 12.91 -31.10
CA ILE A 12 22.60 12.00 -29.93
C ILE A 12 22.13 12.71 -28.65
N LYS A 13 22.25 14.05 -28.57
CA LYS A 13 21.80 14.83 -27.41
C LYS A 13 20.32 15.20 -27.42
N LYS A 14 19.58 14.88 -28.50
CA LYS A 14 18.18 15.28 -28.69
C LYS A 14 17.18 14.13 -28.53
N SER A 15 17.62 12.94 -28.11
CA SER A 15 16.78 11.74 -27.98
C SER A 15 16.35 11.39 -26.55
N SER A 16 16.59 12.25 -25.54
CA SER A 16 16.23 11.97 -24.14
C SER A 16 15.38 13.06 -23.47
N GLU A 17 14.62 13.81 -24.25
CA GLU A 17 13.52 14.64 -23.72
C GLU A 17 12.22 14.08 -24.30
N ILE A 18 11.83 12.89 -23.82
CA ILE A 18 10.40 12.57 -23.81
C ILE A 18 9.82 13.59 -22.84
N GLU A 19 9.12 14.59 -23.38
CA GLU A 19 8.44 15.61 -22.59
C GLU A 19 7.56 14.88 -21.56
N GLU A 20 7.98 14.92 -20.31
CA GLU A 20 7.37 14.16 -19.22
C GLU A 20 5.91 14.59 -19.09
N GLY A 21 5.00 13.75 -19.61
CA GLY A 21 3.58 14.03 -19.57
C GLY A 21 3.07 14.15 -18.12
N PRO A 22 1.93 14.82 -17.89
CA PRO A 22 1.40 15.06 -16.55
C PRO A 22 1.13 13.77 -15.74
N GLY A 23 1.07 12.61 -16.41
CA GLY A 23 0.91 11.29 -15.79
C GLY A 23 2.06 10.86 -14.87
N ILE A 24 3.28 11.36 -15.06
CA ILE A 24 4.45 10.96 -14.25
C ILE A 24 4.31 11.35 -12.77
N GLN A 25 3.48 12.35 -12.48
CA GLN A 25 3.15 12.71 -11.09
C GLN A 25 2.41 11.59 -10.34
N TYR A 26 1.81 10.64 -11.07
CA TYR A 26 1.08 9.51 -10.51
C TYR A 26 1.92 8.25 -10.34
N ASP A 27 3.15 8.20 -10.88
CA ASP A 27 4.02 7.02 -10.79
C ASP A 27 4.30 6.61 -9.34
N ILE A 28 4.42 7.59 -8.45
CA ILE A 28 4.61 7.34 -7.01
C ILE A 28 3.44 6.57 -6.38
N TYR A 29 2.21 6.77 -6.85
CA TYR A 29 1.03 6.07 -6.34
C TYR A 29 1.05 4.61 -6.78
N LEU A 30 1.36 4.36 -8.06
CA LEU A 30 1.51 3.01 -8.60
C LEU A 30 2.65 2.25 -7.89
N GLN A 31 3.78 2.92 -7.67
CA GLN A 31 4.89 2.33 -6.92
C GLN A 31 4.49 1.99 -5.48
N ASN A 32 3.75 2.86 -4.79
CA ASN A 32 3.32 2.61 -3.42
C ASN A 32 2.24 1.51 -3.32
N GLU A 33 1.37 1.42 -4.31
CA GLU A 33 0.40 0.33 -4.42
C GLU A 33 1.12 -1.02 -4.54
N LEU A 34 2.10 -1.12 -5.45
CA LEU A 34 2.92 -2.31 -5.59
C LEU A 34 3.75 -2.63 -4.32
N VAL A 35 4.26 -1.63 -3.61
CA VAL A 35 4.85 -1.83 -2.27
C VAL A 35 3.85 -2.48 -1.33
N THR A 36 2.62 -1.97 -1.26
CA THR A 36 1.58 -2.48 -0.37
C THR A 36 1.18 -3.92 -0.71
N GLU A 37 1.08 -4.25 -2.00
CA GLU A 37 0.82 -5.62 -2.46
C GLU A 37 1.94 -6.58 -2.07
N ARG A 38 3.20 -6.19 -2.28
CA ARG A 38 4.36 -7.01 -1.89
C ARG A 38 4.45 -7.21 -0.39
N LEU A 39 4.11 -6.21 0.41
CA LEU A 39 4.04 -6.35 1.86
C LEU A 39 3.03 -7.41 2.29
N LYS A 40 1.86 -7.47 1.64
CA LYS A 40 0.86 -8.52 1.90
C LYS A 40 1.38 -9.91 1.56
N LEU A 41 2.08 -10.05 0.44
CA LEU A 41 2.74 -11.31 0.07
C LEU A 41 3.81 -11.74 1.08
N LEU A 42 4.42 -10.79 1.79
CA LEU A 42 5.37 -11.03 2.87
C LEU A 42 4.72 -11.25 4.24
N ASN A 43 3.40 -11.38 4.32
CA ASN A 43 2.63 -11.54 5.55
C ASN A 43 2.87 -10.43 6.60
N TYR A 44 3.11 -9.20 6.16
CA TYR A 44 3.43 -8.09 7.08
C TYR A 44 2.31 -7.80 8.09
N GLU A 45 1.04 -8.05 7.74
CA GLU A 45 -0.12 -7.75 8.60
C GLU A 45 -0.12 -8.58 9.89
N ILE A 46 0.68 -9.64 9.93
CA ILE A 46 0.92 -10.48 11.10
C ILE A 46 2.35 -10.22 11.59
N GLU A 47 3.35 -10.53 10.76
CA GLU A 47 4.74 -10.56 11.21
C GLU A 47 5.35 -9.20 11.57
N PHE A 48 4.83 -8.11 11.01
CA PHE A 48 5.32 -6.76 11.31
C PHE A 48 4.50 -6.08 12.40
N THR A 49 3.18 -6.25 12.40
CA THR A 49 2.28 -5.62 13.38
C THR A 49 2.43 -6.22 14.78
N GLU A 50 2.76 -7.51 14.88
CA GLU A 50 3.00 -8.18 16.17
C GLU A 50 4.30 -7.74 16.86
N LEU A 51 5.19 -7.01 16.17
CA LEU A 51 6.45 -6.54 16.75
C LEU A 51 6.28 -5.36 17.72
N GLY A 52 5.14 -4.68 17.72
CA GLY A 52 4.83 -3.65 18.71
C GLY A 52 3.59 -2.82 18.39
N ASP A 53 2.95 -2.28 19.43
CA ASP A 53 1.66 -1.57 19.35
C ASP A 53 1.66 -0.34 18.43
N SER A 54 2.82 0.27 18.21
CA SER A 54 2.98 1.42 17.30
C SER A 54 2.95 1.01 15.81
N LEU A 55 3.09 -0.28 15.50
CA LEU A 55 3.24 -0.81 14.15
C LEU A 55 1.89 -1.29 13.61
N LYS A 56 1.32 -0.49 12.72
CA LYS A 56 -0.04 -0.68 12.21
C LYS A 56 -0.03 -1.17 10.77
N THR A 57 -1.15 -1.73 10.34
CA THR A 57 -1.43 -2.00 8.92
C THR A 57 -1.33 -0.71 8.10
N ILE A 58 -0.81 -0.80 6.88
CA ILE A 58 -0.44 0.35 6.06
C ILE A 58 -1.51 0.58 4.98
N PRO A 59 -2.20 1.75 4.98
CA PRO A 59 -3.11 2.12 3.90
C PRO A 59 -2.41 2.21 2.53
N ARG A 60 -3.15 1.94 1.45
CA ARG A 60 -2.63 1.81 0.07
C ARG A 60 -1.69 2.93 -0.39
N HIS A 61 -1.87 4.17 0.06
CA HIS A 61 -1.06 5.34 -0.36
C HIS A 61 -0.35 6.05 0.79
N TYR A 62 -0.18 5.36 1.93
CA TYR A 62 0.25 5.98 3.19
C TYR A 62 1.58 6.74 3.11
N PHE A 63 2.55 6.23 2.35
CA PHE A 63 3.88 6.85 2.22
C PHE A 63 3.99 7.83 1.03
N VAL A 64 2.91 8.10 0.30
CA VAL A 64 2.96 8.99 -0.88
C VAL A 64 3.03 10.46 -0.47
N ARG A 65 2.18 10.87 0.47
CA ARG A 65 2.09 12.26 0.96
C ARG A 65 2.38 12.34 2.43
N SER A 66 3.08 13.41 2.83
CA SER A 66 3.32 13.67 4.24
C SER A 66 2.04 14.12 4.93
N THR A 67 1.71 13.49 6.04
CA THR A 67 0.54 13.79 6.87
C THR A 67 1.00 14.05 8.31
N ASN A 68 1.29 12.98 9.05
CA ASN A 68 1.94 13.03 10.35
C ASN A 68 3.39 12.59 10.21
N VAL A 69 4.32 13.54 10.11
CA VAL A 69 5.74 13.28 9.85
C VAL A 69 6.35 12.34 10.90
N GLY A 70 6.04 12.52 12.19
CA GLY A 70 6.63 11.70 13.25
C GLY A 70 6.20 10.24 13.15
N GLU A 71 4.88 10.00 13.03
CA GLU A 71 4.32 8.65 12.89
C GLU A 71 4.74 8.00 11.57
N GLN A 72 4.71 8.74 10.46
CA GLN A 72 5.16 8.24 9.17
C GLN A 72 6.64 7.88 9.18
N PHE A 73 7.49 8.70 9.80
CA PHE A 73 8.92 8.43 9.91
C PHE A 73 9.20 7.18 10.76
N HIS A 74 8.55 7.05 11.91
CA HIS A 74 8.69 5.86 12.76
C HIS A 74 8.23 4.60 12.02
N LEU A 75 7.05 4.62 11.42
CA LEU A 75 6.52 3.47 10.68
C LEU A 75 7.40 3.12 9.46
N PHE A 76 7.85 4.14 8.72
CA PHE A 76 8.74 3.96 7.57
C PHE A 76 10.08 3.33 7.94
N THR A 77 10.74 3.84 8.99
CA THR A 77 12.06 3.33 9.40
C THR A 77 11.93 1.94 10.03
N SER A 78 10.87 1.70 10.81
CA SER A 78 10.54 0.37 11.34
C SER A 78 10.31 -0.64 10.23
N LEU A 79 9.57 -0.26 9.19
CA LEU A 79 9.31 -1.12 8.04
C LEU A 79 10.58 -1.41 7.25
N CYS A 80 11.43 -0.41 7.02
CA CYS A 80 12.74 -0.60 6.39
C CYS A 80 13.59 -1.61 7.17
N THR A 81 13.70 -1.46 8.49
CA THR A 81 14.44 -2.40 9.34
C THR A 81 13.86 -3.81 9.26
N TRP A 82 12.53 -3.95 9.34
CA TRP A 82 11.86 -5.25 9.22
C TRP A 82 12.16 -5.91 7.87
N LEU A 83 12.07 -5.17 6.77
CA LEU A 83 12.39 -5.69 5.43
C LEU A 83 13.86 -6.09 5.29
N ILE A 84 14.79 -5.34 5.87
CA ILE A 84 16.23 -5.66 5.89
C ILE A 84 16.47 -7.00 6.60
N ARG A 85 15.79 -7.22 7.73
CA ARG A 85 15.83 -8.48 8.48
C ARG A 85 15.18 -9.62 7.69
N LYS A 86 14.00 -9.39 7.12
CA LYS A 86 13.25 -10.34 6.30
C LYS A 86 14.03 -10.78 5.07
N SER A 87 14.82 -9.86 4.51
CA SER A 87 15.75 -10.10 3.39
C SER A 87 17.05 -10.79 3.82
N GLY A 88 17.30 -11.01 5.11
CA GLY A 88 18.57 -11.57 5.58
C GLY A 88 19.81 -10.72 5.29
N ILE A 89 19.66 -9.44 4.92
CA ILE A 89 20.78 -8.52 4.67
C ILE A 89 21.50 -8.25 6.00
N VAL A 90 20.73 -7.92 7.04
CA VAL A 90 21.18 -7.85 8.43
C VAL A 90 20.15 -8.54 9.31
N VAL A 91 20.46 -9.75 9.79
CA VAL A 91 19.52 -10.62 10.50
C VAL A 91 19.07 -10.00 11.84
N ASP A 92 20.01 -9.45 12.61
CA ASP A 92 19.79 -8.97 13.98
C ASP A 92 19.75 -7.42 14.05
N MET A 93 19.19 -6.77 13.03
CA MET A 93 19.06 -5.32 13.04
C MET A 93 18.04 -4.86 14.08
N GLU A 94 18.44 -3.95 14.97
CA GLU A 94 17.57 -3.41 16.01
C GLU A 94 16.45 -2.53 15.42
N MET A 95 15.21 -2.74 15.90
CA MET A 95 14.06 -1.92 15.51
C MET A 95 14.23 -0.49 16.03
N PRO A 96 13.97 0.54 15.20
CA PRO A 96 14.06 1.93 15.64
C PRO A 96 13.09 2.23 16.78
N HIS A 97 13.53 3.06 17.73
CA HIS A 97 12.65 3.63 18.75
C HIS A 97 12.12 4.99 18.27
N GLU A 98 10.90 5.36 18.68
CA GLU A 98 10.25 6.64 18.34
C GLU A 98 11.04 7.90 18.75
N PHE A 99 12.02 7.76 19.65
CA PHE A 99 12.83 8.87 20.18
C PHE A 99 14.30 8.79 19.74
N GLU A 100 14.66 7.85 18.86
CA GLU A 100 15.99 7.83 18.25
C GLU A 100 16.21 9.08 17.37
N ASP A 101 17.47 9.49 17.22
CA ASP A 101 17.81 10.57 16.29
C ASP A 101 17.50 10.16 14.83
N PRO A 102 16.68 10.94 14.10
CA PRO A 102 16.30 10.60 12.73
C PRO A 102 17.49 10.40 11.77
N ASN A 103 18.57 11.18 11.93
CA ASN A 103 19.73 11.04 11.03
C ASN A 103 20.49 9.75 11.33
N GLY A 104 20.65 9.41 12.61
CA GLY A 104 21.26 8.16 13.05
C GLY A 104 20.52 6.94 12.49
N THR A 105 19.19 6.89 12.64
CA THR A 105 18.36 5.80 12.12
C THR A 105 18.44 5.69 10.61
N ILE A 106 18.36 6.82 9.87
CA ILE A 106 18.50 6.82 8.40
C ILE A 106 19.89 6.33 7.98
N ALA A 107 20.95 6.81 8.63
CA ALA A 107 22.31 6.40 8.32
C ALA A 107 22.51 4.91 8.58
N ARG A 108 21.94 4.36 9.65
CA ARG A 108 21.94 2.92 9.94
C ARG A 108 21.31 2.14 8.79
N ILE A 109 20.10 2.50 8.37
CA ILE A 109 19.38 1.84 7.26
C ILE A 109 20.18 1.90 5.95
N LEU A 110 20.64 3.08 5.54
CA LEU A 110 21.36 3.25 4.28
C LEU A 110 22.70 2.52 4.26
N ASN A 111 23.41 2.48 5.40
CA ASN A 111 24.65 1.74 5.51
C ASN A 111 24.44 0.22 5.45
N SER A 112 23.30 -0.28 5.91
CA SER A 112 22.96 -1.72 5.86
C SER A 112 22.69 -2.22 4.45
N ILE A 113 22.21 -1.37 3.54
CA ILE A 113 21.78 -1.77 2.19
C ILE A 113 22.78 -1.39 1.09
N LYS A 114 23.83 -0.63 1.41
CA LYS A 114 24.77 -0.07 0.43
C LYS A 114 25.52 -1.13 -0.42
N GLU A 115 25.61 -2.36 0.08
CA GLU A 115 26.35 -3.46 -0.58
C GLU A 115 25.44 -4.28 -1.53
N GLU A 116 24.13 -4.10 -1.44
CA GLU A 116 23.16 -4.76 -2.31
C GLU A 116 23.14 -4.07 -3.69
N LYS A 117 23.15 -4.86 -4.76
CA LYS A 117 23.35 -4.38 -6.15
C LYS A 117 22.23 -3.44 -6.62
N GLU A 118 21.03 -3.65 -6.10
CA GLU A 118 19.84 -2.86 -6.40
C GLU A 118 20.00 -1.40 -5.98
N PHE A 119 20.90 -1.11 -5.03
CA PHE A 119 21.13 0.23 -4.49
C PHE A 119 22.39 0.92 -5.03
N GLU A 120 23.26 0.25 -5.77
CA GLU A 120 24.55 0.79 -6.25
C GLU A 120 24.39 2.09 -7.06
N ASN A 121 23.34 2.15 -7.89
CA ASN A 121 23.04 3.31 -8.75
C ASN A 121 21.92 4.19 -8.22
N LEU A 122 21.42 3.91 -7.01
CA LEU A 122 20.26 4.59 -6.45
C LEU A 122 20.69 5.76 -5.56
N ASN A 123 20.58 6.98 -6.06
CA ASN A 123 20.87 8.17 -5.27
C ASN A 123 19.67 8.53 -4.38
N ILE A 124 19.69 8.07 -3.12
CA ILE A 124 18.70 8.41 -2.08
C ILE A 124 19.32 9.41 -1.09
N PRO A 125 19.01 10.72 -1.17
CA PRO A 125 19.53 11.70 -0.22
C PRO A 125 18.89 11.49 1.17
N PRO A 126 19.67 11.36 2.26
CA PRO A 126 19.14 11.12 3.61
C PRO A 126 18.07 12.14 4.05
N ASN A 127 18.25 13.42 3.69
CA ASN A 127 17.31 14.48 4.04
C ASN A 127 15.91 14.29 3.43
N LYS A 128 15.78 13.52 2.35
CA LYS A 128 14.50 13.22 1.71
C LYS A 128 13.73 12.08 2.38
N LEU A 129 14.34 11.40 3.35
CA LEU A 129 13.72 10.30 4.11
C LEU A 129 13.12 10.76 5.44
N LYS A 130 13.49 11.95 5.93
CA LYS A 130 13.06 12.50 7.23
C LYS A 130 11.56 12.72 7.36
N SER A 131 10.86 12.90 6.24
CA SER A 131 9.40 13.02 6.23
C SER A 131 8.69 11.68 6.46
N GLY A 132 9.39 10.55 6.31
CA GLY A 132 8.78 9.22 6.28
C GLY A 132 7.86 8.96 5.08
N ALA A 133 7.70 9.94 4.19
CA ALA A 133 6.82 9.90 3.03
C ALA A 133 7.40 10.69 1.86
N GLY A 134 7.02 10.30 0.64
CA GLY A 134 7.45 10.90 -0.62
C GLY A 134 8.27 9.96 -1.48
N LYS A 135 8.66 10.44 -2.68
CA LYS A 135 9.26 9.62 -3.74
C LYS A 135 10.44 8.77 -3.27
N GLN A 136 11.32 9.34 -2.45
CA GLN A 136 12.53 8.65 -1.98
C GLN A 136 12.22 7.57 -0.93
N CYS A 137 11.21 7.77 -0.08
CA CYS A 137 10.74 6.76 0.86
C CYS A 137 10.09 5.58 0.13
N VAL A 138 9.18 5.87 -0.81
CA VAL A 138 8.49 4.83 -1.61
C VAL A 138 9.50 4.04 -2.44
N LEU A 139 10.48 4.71 -3.05
CA LEU A 139 11.54 4.07 -3.82
C LEU A 139 12.38 3.11 -2.96
N LEU A 140 12.77 3.52 -1.74
CA LEU A 140 13.49 2.65 -0.83
C LEU A 140 12.68 1.39 -0.47
N LEU A 141 11.41 1.57 -0.09
CA LEU A 141 10.50 0.46 0.22
C LEU A 141 10.27 -0.46 -0.99
N PHE A 142 10.19 0.12 -2.19
CA PHE A 142 9.99 -0.62 -3.43
C PHE A 142 11.12 -1.63 -3.68
N HIS A 143 12.38 -1.20 -3.51
CA HIS A 143 13.53 -2.08 -3.66
C HIS A 143 13.63 -3.09 -2.51
N LEU A 144 13.44 -2.66 -1.27
CA LEU A 144 13.48 -3.54 -0.10
C LEU A 144 12.44 -4.66 -0.15
N THR A 145 11.20 -4.35 -0.55
CA THR A 145 10.15 -5.36 -0.70
C THR A 145 10.44 -6.35 -1.83
N ALA A 146 11.05 -5.90 -2.93
CA ALA A 146 11.47 -6.79 -4.01
C ALA A 146 12.54 -7.78 -3.54
N ILE A 147 13.58 -7.31 -2.86
CA ILE A 147 14.65 -8.15 -2.32
C ILE A 147 14.10 -9.12 -1.27
N ALA A 148 13.22 -8.65 -0.38
CA ALA A 148 12.60 -9.50 0.63
C ALA A 148 11.79 -10.64 0.00
N LEU A 149 11.03 -10.35 -1.07
CA LEU A 149 10.27 -11.38 -1.79
C LEU A 149 11.19 -12.40 -2.46
N GLU A 150 12.23 -11.93 -3.17
CA GLU A 150 13.20 -12.80 -3.82
C GLU A 150 13.86 -13.74 -2.80
N LYS A 151 14.32 -13.20 -1.67
CA LYS A 151 14.99 -13.98 -0.62
C LYS A 151 14.04 -14.83 0.23
N SER A 152 12.74 -14.52 0.24
CA SER A 152 11.70 -15.38 0.85
C SER A 152 11.37 -16.62 0.02
N GLY A 153 11.88 -16.72 -1.22
CA GLY A 153 11.56 -17.82 -2.13
C GLY A 153 10.17 -17.72 -2.76
N PHE A 154 9.54 -16.55 -2.71
CA PHE A 154 8.24 -16.33 -3.33
C PHE A 154 8.32 -16.52 -4.85
N GLN A 155 7.38 -17.29 -5.40
CA GLN A 155 7.23 -17.47 -6.84
C GLN A 155 5.83 -17.05 -7.26
N TYR A 156 5.73 -16.21 -8.28
CA TYR A 156 4.44 -15.88 -8.87
C TYR A 156 3.85 -17.15 -9.51
N GLY A 157 2.70 -17.58 -8.99
CA GLY A 157 1.96 -18.70 -9.57
C GLY A 157 1.42 -18.33 -10.96
N VAL A 158 1.47 -19.27 -11.88
CA VAL A 158 0.71 -19.18 -13.13
C VAL A 158 -0.76 -19.33 -12.77
N MET A 159 -1.62 -18.39 -13.21
CA MET A 159 -3.06 -18.54 -13.05
C MET A 159 -3.51 -19.80 -13.78
N GLN A 160 -3.99 -20.78 -13.02
CA GLN A 160 -4.55 -21.99 -13.59
C GLN A 160 -6.00 -21.68 -13.99
N GLN A 161 -6.34 -21.89 -15.26
CA GLN A 161 -7.74 -21.84 -15.68
C GLN A 161 -8.49 -22.93 -14.93
N VAL A 162 -9.52 -22.53 -14.19
CA VAL A 162 -10.53 -23.47 -13.70
C VAL A 162 -11.27 -23.97 -14.94
N GLU A 163 -11.23 -25.28 -15.18
CA GLU A 163 -12.05 -25.86 -16.24
C GLU A 163 -13.51 -25.80 -15.77
N ASP A 164 -14.37 -25.17 -16.56
CA ASP A 164 -15.82 -25.14 -16.37
C ASP A 164 -16.37 -26.58 -16.47
N THR A 165 -16.25 -27.33 -15.39
CA THR A 165 -16.88 -28.64 -15.24
C THR A 165 -18.30 -28.43 -14.74
N GLU A 166 -19.26 -29.22 -15.22
CA GLU A 166 -20.68 -29.10 -14.89
C GLU A 166 -20.99 -29.13 -13.38
N GLU A 167 -20.06 -29.62 -12.55
CA GLU A 167 -20.13 -29.57 -11.08
C GLU A 167 -19.93 -28.16 -10.50
N ASN A 168 -19.12 -27.28 -11.12
CA ASN A 168 -18.89 -25.90 -10.66
C ASN A 168 -20.04 -24.95 -11.00
N ILE A 169 -20.87 -25.29 -12.00
CA ILE A 169 -22.04 -24.48 -12.40
C ILE A 169 -23.17 -24.60 -11.37
N GLN A 170 -23.27 -25.74 -10.67
CA GLN A 170 -24.33 -25.99 -9.69
C GLN A 170 -24.17 -25.20 -8.39
N ASP A 171 -22.94 -24.79 -8.05
CA ASP A 171 -22.67 -23.98 -6.85
C ASP A 171 -22.94 -22.48 -7.08
N GLU A 172 -22.94 -21.99 -8.33
CA GLU A 172 -23.32 -20.60 -8.65
C GLU A 172 -24.85 -20.42 -8.81
N GLU A 173 -25.58 -21.44 -9.27
CA GLU A 173 -27.04 -21.36 -9.40
C GLU A 173 -27.79 -21.33 -8.06
N ASN A 174 -27.16 -21.65 -6.92
CA ASN A 174 -27.78 -21.60 -5.60
C ASN A 174 -27.68 -20.23 -4.88
N GLN A 175 -27.15 -19.20 -5.55
CA GLN A 175 -27.15 -17.82 -5.04
C GLN A 175 -28.00 -16.87 -5.91
N VAL A 176 -29.08 -17.37 -6.52
CA VAL A 176 -30.15 -16.51 -7.06
C VAL A 176 -30.94 -15.87 -5.90
N ASP A 177 -30.45 -14.70 -5.51
CA ASP A 177 -31.24 -13.49 -5.26
C ASP A 177 -32.52 -13.65 -4.42
N GLN A 178 -32.38 -13.79 -3.09
CA GLN A 178 -33.49 -13.58 -2.15
C GLN A 178 -33.75 -12.09 -1.84
N ALA A 179 -33.46 -11.18 -2.77
CA ALA A 179 -33.70 -9.74 -2.62
C ALA A 179 -34.86 -9.20 -3.48
N GLU A 180 -35.58 -10.04 -4.22
CA GLU A 180 -36.74 -9.60 -5.01
C GLU A 180 -37.99 -9.47 -4.12
N LEU A 181 -38.13 -8.32 -3.47
CA LEU A 181 -39.38 -7.89 -2.83
C LEU A 181 -40.39 -7.53 -3.92
N THR A 182 -41.38 -8.40 -4.13
CA THR A 182 -42.52 -8.13 -5.02
C THR A 182 -43.52 -7.19 -4.33
N SER A 183 -44.07 -6.24 -5.09
CA SER A 183 -44.96 -5.17 -4.60
C SER A 183 -46.29 -5.68 -3.99
N ASP A 184 -46.61 -6.96 -4.12
CA ASP A 184 -47.87 -7.56 -3.70
C ASP A 184 -47.94 -7.89 -2.18
N GLN A 185 -46.87 -7.64 -1.41
CA GLN A 185 -46.82 -7.93 0.03
C GLN A 185 -47.23 -6.76 0.93
N PHE A 186 -47.72 -5.63 0.38
CA PHE A 186 -47.99 -4.40 1.13
C PHE A 186 -49.47 -4.03 1.33
N ASP A 187 -50.42 -4.93 1.08
CA ASP A 187 -51.85 -4.54 1.03
C ASP A 187 -52.75 -4.98 2.19
N ASP A 188 -52.25 -5.66 3.24
CA ASP A 188 -53.16 -6.27 4.24
C ASP A 188 -52.98 -5.87 5.72
N ASP A 189 -52.34 -4.74 6.06
CA ASP A 189 -52.35 -4.25 7.45
C ASP A 189 -52.33 -2.71 7.56
N VAL A 190 -53.29 -2.04 6.92
CA VAL A 190 -53.68 -0.68 7.33
C VAL A 190 -54.89 -0.81 8.24
N GLU A 191 -54.63 -1.08 9.53
CA GLU A 191 -55.65 -0.90 10.58
C GLU A 191 -56.02 0.59 10.62
N LEU A 192 -57.15 0.92 10.00
CA LEU A 192 -57.81 2.20 10.20
C LEU A 192 -58.24 2.25 11.66
N ALA A 193 -57.52 3.03 12.47
CA ALA A 193 -57.96 3.38 13.81
C ALA A 193 -59.26 4.18 13.69
N GLU A 194 -60.40 3.49 13.88
CA GLU A 194 -61.69 4.13 14.08
C GLU A 194 -61.70 4.74 15.50
N ASP A 195 -61.63 6.08 15.53
CA ASP A 195 -61.95 6.89 16.70
C ASP A 195 -63.39 6.59 17.16
N GLU A 196 -63.60 6.09 18.37
CA GLU A 196 -64.79 6.41 19.17
C GLU A 196 -64.61 6.09 20.68
N ASP A 197 -65.14 7.00 21.49
CA ASP A 197 -65.43 6.90 22.93
C ASP A 197 -64.36 7.24 23.98
N ASN A 198 -64.10 8.54 24.07
CA ASN A 198 -63.77 9.29 25.29
C ASN A 198 -64.78 9.01 26.44
N PRO A 199 -64.32 8.76 27.68
CA PRO A 199 -64.84 9.61 28.75
C PRO A 199 -63.82 10.00 29.84
N LEU A 200 -64.11 11.19 30.39
CA LEU A 200 -63.84 11.71 31.75
C LEU A 200 -62.62 12.63 31.96
N MET A 201 -62.93 13.92 31.83
CA MET A 201 -62.59 15.02 32.75
C MET A 201 -61.99 14.59 34.10
N GLU A 202 -60.81 15.14 34.42
CA GLU A 202 -60.48 15.54 35.79
C GLU A 202 -60.31 17.06 35.83
N GLU A 203 -61.20 17.70 36.60
CA GLU A 203 -61.13 19.08 37.06
C GLU A 203 -59.87 19.27 37.92
N PHE A 204 -59.20 20.41 37.75
CA PHE A 204 -58.39 21.01 38.81
C PHE A 204 -58.90 22.44 39.04
N ASP A 205 -59.37 22.69 40.26
CA ASP A 205 -59.65 24.01 40.85
C ASP A 205 -58.42 24.93 40.84
#